data_AF-A0A2V6Q814-F1
#
_entry.id   AF-A0A2V6Q814-F1
#
_cell.length_a   1.000
_cell.length_b   1.000
_cell.length_c   1.000
_cell.angle_alpha   90.00
_cell.angle_beta   90.00
_cell.angle_gamma   90.00
#
_symmetry.space_group_name_H-M   'P 1'
#
loop_
_entity.id
_entity.type
_entity.pdbx_description
1 polymer ?
#
loop_
_entity_poly.entity_id
_entity_poly.type
_entity_poly.pdbx_seq_one_letter_code
_entity_poly.pdbx_strand_id
1 'polypeptide(L)' 'MKVEVDRLALLLQADYPYTYCFSCLASRMGMAQTAVRDTAQVLILRDHQLFAVRRRVCIGCRAVGDLLVYSKPGS' A
#
# COMPACT_ATOMS: atom_id res chain seq x y z
N MET A 1 0.38 13.09 -9.72
CA MET A 1 1.28 12.34 -8.81
C MET A 1 1.02 12.58 -7.33
N LYS A 2 0.82 13.82 -6.84
CA LYS A 2 0.50 14.05 -5.41
C LYS A 2 -0.85 13.46 -4.98
N VAL A 3 -1.86 13.56 -5.84
CA VAL A 3 -3.23 13.07 -5.58
C VAL A 3 -3.26 11.54 -5.41
N GLU A 4 -2.47 10.82 -6.20
CA GLU A 4 -2.41 9.36 -6.19
C GLU A 4 -1.72 8.83 -4.94
N VAL A 5 -0.69 9.53 -4.45
CA VAL A 5 -0.01 9.22 -3.18
C VAL A 5 -0.96 9.36 -2.01
N ASP A 6 -1.67 10.49 -1.92
CA ASP A 6 -2.62 10.73 -0.83
C ASP A 6 -3.80 9.75 -0.90
N ARG A 7 -4.27 9.40 -2.11
CA ARG A 7 -5.32 8.37 -2.31
C ARG A 7 -4.87 6.97 -1.89
N LEU A 8 -3.63 6.57 -2.21
CA LEU A 8 -3.06 5.30 -1.78
C LEU A 8 -2.94 5.24 -0.25
N ALA A 9 -2.46 6.32 0.38
CA ALA A 9 -2.35 6.42 1.83
C ALA A 9 -3.70 6.23 2.52
N LEU A 10 -4.73 6.95 2.07
CA LEU A 10 -6.09 6.86 2.62
C LEU A 10 -6.67 5.44 2.46
N LEU A 11 -6.45 4.79 1.31
CA LEU A 11 -6.90 3.42 1.08
C LEU A 11 -6.27 2.45 2.09
N LEU A 12 -4.96 2.54 2.30
CA LEU A 12 -4.24 1.66 3.23
C LEU A 12 -4.62 1.90 4.70
N GLN A 13 -4.86 3.15 5.07
CA GLN A 13 -5.32 3.51 6.41
C GLN A 13 -6.73 2.97 6.68
N ALA A 14 -7.64 3.12 5.71
CA ALA A 14 -9.02 2.66 5.83
C ALA A 14 -9.12 1.13 5.92
N ASP A 15 -8.22 0.41 5.24
CA ASP A 15 -8.22 -1.05 5.20
C ASP A 15 -7.40 -1.69 6.36
N TYR A 16 -6.73 -0.93 7.22
CA TYR A 16 -5.94 -1.48 8.33
C TYR A 16 -6.79 -2.35 9.28
N PRO A 17 -6.29 -3.53 9.75
CA PRO A 17 -4.94 -4.07 9.58
C PRO A 17 -4.75 -4.97 8.36
N TYR A 18 -5.68 -4.96 7.41
CA TYR A 18 -5.60 -5.78 6.21
C TYR A 18 -4.62 -5.20 5.19
N THR A 19 -4.00 -6.09 4.41
CA THR A 19 -2.99 -5.72 3.41
C THR A 19 -3.33 -6.36 2.08
N TYR A 20 -3.00 -5.66 1.00
CA TYR A 20 -3.25 -6.08 -0.37
C TYR A 20 -1.95 -6.09 -1.15
N CYS A 21 -1.81 -7.04 -2.07
CA CYS A 21 -0.68 -7.02 -2.99
C CYS A 21 -0.78 -5.87 -3.98
N PHE A 22 0.35 -5.49 -4.59
CA PHE A 22 0.37 -4.41 -5.57
C PHE A 22 -0.58 -4.62 -6.75
N SER A 23 -0.83 -5.88 -7.16
CA SER A 23 -1.81 -6.19 -8.20
C SER A 23 -3.25 -5.90 -7.74
N CYS A 24 -3.63 -6.32 -6.52
CA CYS A 24 -4.95 -6.01 -5.98
C CYS A 24 -5.14 -4.50 -5.73
N LEU A 25 -4.09 -3.81 -5.27
CA LEU A 25 -4.11 -2.34 -5.12
C LEU A 25 -4.29 -1.65 -6.47
N ALA A 26 -3.58 -2.10 -7.50
CA ALA A 26 -3.70 -1.61 -8.87
C ALA A 26 -5.14 -1.74 -9.39
N SER A 27 -5.76 -2.91 -9.23
CA SER A 27 -7.16 -3.11 -9.58
C SER A 27 -8.11 -2.20 -8.82
N ARG A 28 -7.90 -2.00 -7.50
CA ARG A 28 -8.75 -1.11 -6.67
C ARG A 28 -8.59 0.36 -7.02
N MET A 29 -7.39 0.79 -7.40
CA MET A 29 -7.12 2.18 -7.76
C MET A 29 -7.46 2.49 -9.22
N GLY A 30 -7.67 1.46 -10.05
CA GLY A 30 -7.84 1.60 -11.50
C GLY A 30 -6.54 2.04 -12.19
N MET A 31 -5.40 1.56 -11.71
CA MET A 31 -4.06 1.99 -12.15
C MET A 31 -3.20 0.80 -12.57
N ALA A 32 -2.13 1.06 -13.32
CA ALA A 32 -1.11 0.06 -13.58
C ALA A 32 -0.35 -0.30 -12.29
N GLN A 33 0.06 -1.57 -12.16
CA GLN A 33 0.82 -2.03 -11.00
C GLN A 33 2.14 -1.27 -10.81
N THR A 34 2.81 -0.90 -11.90
CA THR A 34 4.04 -0.07 -11.86
C THR A 34 3.77 1.29 -11.23
N ALA A 35 2.70 1.98 -11.66
CA ALA A 35 2.31 3.27 -11.11
C ALA A 35 1.98 3.19 -9.60
N VAL A 36 1.35 2.11 -9.14
CA VAL A 36 1.11 1.90 -7.70
C VAL A 36 2.42 1.68 -6.95
N ARG A 37 3.39 0.95 -7.54
CA ARG A 37 4.71 0.77 -6.93
C ARG A 37 5.49 2.08 -6.81
N ASP A 38 5.47 2.91 -7.85
CA ASP A 38 6.13 4.22 -7.83
C ASP A 38 5.49 5.13 -6.77
N THR A 39 4.15 5.14 -6.71
CA THR A 39 3.38 5.85 -5.69
C THR A 39 3.71 5.36 -4.28
N ALA A 40 3.84 4.05 -4.10
CA ALA A 40 4.21 3.41 -2.84
C ALA A 40 5.61 3.81 -2.39
N GLN A 41 6.59 3.88 -3.31
CA GLN A 41 7.94 4.32 -2.99
C GLN A 41 7.95 5.77 -2.49
N VAL A 42 7.23 6.67 -3.17
CA VAL A 42 7.08 8.06 -2.72
C VAL A 42 6.44 8.12 -1.34
N LEU A 43 5.38 7.33 -1.09
CA LEU A 43 4.70 7.29 0.20
C LEU A 43 5.62 6.82 1.32
N ILE A 44 6.41 5.77 1.09
CA ILE A 44 7.40 5.27 2.06
C ILE A 44 8.47 6.33 2.32
N LEU A 45 8.98 7.01 1.30
CA LEU A 45 10.01 8.05 1.50
C LEU A 45 9.48 9.24 2.30
N ARG A 46 8.24 9.66 2.01
CA ARG A 46 7.59 10.79 2.68
C ARG A 46 7.23 10.47 4.14
N ASP A 47 6.68 9.29 4.38
CA ASP A 47 6.03 8.91 5.64
C ASP A 47 6.56 7.54 6.14
N HIS A 48 7.88 7.34 6.13
CA HIS A 48 8.57 6.06 6.42
C HIS A 48 8.25 5.47 7.80
N GLN A 49 7.77 6.27 8.75
CA GLN A 49 7.34 5.81 10.08
C GLN A 49 5.97 5.12 10.04
N LEU A 50 5.15 5.41 9.02
CA LEU A 50 3.79 4.93 8.87
C LEU A 50 3.67 3.85 7.80
N PHE A 51 4.49 3.90 6.77
CA PHE A 51 4.41 3.00 5.63
C PHE A 51 5.71 2.25 5.42
N ALA A 52 5.58 0.94 5.19
CA ALA A 52 6.72 0.07 4.91
C ALA A 52 6.30 -1.05 3.95
N VAL A 53 7.28 -1.70 3.34
CA VAL A 53 7.06 -2.98 2.67
C VAL A 53 7.38 -4.10 3.64
N ARG A 54 6.45 -5.04 3.82
CA ARG A 54 6.63 -6.21 4.68
C ARG A 54 6.08 -7.45 4.00
N ARG A 55 6.68 -8.60 4.30
CA ARG A 55 6.17 -9.88 3.86
C ARG A 55 4.84 -10.20 4.55
N ARG A 56 3.76 -10.28 3.78
CA ARG A 56 2.38 -10.49 4.25
C ARG A 56 1.59 -11.35 3.27
N VAL A 57 0.42 -11.80 3.72
CA VAL A 57 -0.58 -12.48 2.89
C VAL A 57 -1.59 -11.44 2.43
N CYS A 58 -1.80 -11.34 1.12
CA CYS A 58 -2.82 -10.47 0.55
C CYS A 58 -4.22 -10.96 0.95
N ILE A 59 -5.07 -10.10 1.49
CA ILE A 59 -6.43 -10.50 1.87
C ILE A 59 -7.32 -10.79 0.64
N GLY A 60 -7.08 -10.11 -0.49
CA GLY A 60 -7.88 -10.27 -1.71
C GLY A 60 -7.60 -11.56 -2.46
N CYS A 61 -6.32 -11.86 -2.77
CA CYS A 61 -5.94 -13.00 -3.60
C CYS A 61 -5.18 -14.10 -2.85
N ARG A 62 -4.95 -13.96 -1.54
CA ARG A 62 -4.20 -14.90 -0.69
C ARG A 62 -2.74 -15.13 -1.07
N ALA A 63 -2.22 -14.43 -2.08
CA ALA A 63 -0.81 -14.49 -2.43
C ALA A 63 0.07 -13.96 -1.30
N VAL A 64 1.21 -14.63 -1.06
CA VAL A 64 2.24 -14.19 -0.10
C VAL A 64 3.29 -13.41 -0.85
N GLY A 65 3.68 -12.25 -0.32
CA GLY A 65 4.76 -11.46 -0.91
C GLY A 65 5.07 -10.21 -0.11
N ASP A 66 5.91 -9.37 -0.70
CA ASP A 66 6.24 -8.06 -0.19
C ASP A 66 5.12 -7.08 -0.51
N LEU A 67 4.36 -6.70 0.52
CA LEU A 67 3.19 -5.85 0.42
C LEU A 67 3.42 -4.53 1.14
N LEU A 68 2.83 -3.47 0.61
CA LEU A 68 2.79 -2.18 1.29
C LEU A 68 1.86 -2.28 2.50
N VAL A 69 2.37 -1.92 3.66
CA VAL A 69 1.63 -1.96 4.93
C VAL A 69 1.58 -0.58 5.55
N TYR A 70 0.45 -0.25 6.16
CA TYR A 70 0.31 0.86 7.09
C TYR A 70 0.51 0.35 8.52
N SER A 71 1.36 1.03 9.28
CA SER A 71 1.59 0.76 10.70
C SER A 71 1.17 2.00 11.48
N LYS A 72 0.20 1.85 12.39
CA LYS A 72 -0.20 2.95 13.27
C LYS A 72 0.96 3.23 14.24
N PRO A 73 1.45 4.47 14.36
CA PRO A 73 2.52 4.79 15.29
C PRO A 73 2.00 4.58 16.73
N GLY A 74 2.75 3.84 17.53
CA GLY A 74 2.40 3.49 18.92
C GLY A 74 1.65 2.17 19.12
N SER A 75 1.76 1.22 18.16
CA SER A 75 1.33 -0.18 18.35
C SER A 75 2.46 -1.05 18.87
#